data_AF-A0A5N5NHR6-F1
#
_entry.id   AF-A0A5N5NHR6-F1
#
_cell.length_a   1.000
_cell.length_b   1.000
_cell.length_c   1.000
_cell.angle_alpha   90.00
_cell.angle_beta   90.00
_cell.angle_gamma   90.00
#
_symmetry.space_group_name_H-M   'P 1'
#
loop_
_entity.id
_entity.type
_entity.pdbx_description
1 polymer ?
#
loop_
_entity_poly.entity_id
_entity_poly.type
_entity_poly.pdbx_seq_one_letter_code
_entity_poly.pdbx_strand_id
1 'polypeptide(L)'
;MATFLPPNLQPPLSHIHLLPYGIDRLLAAAAAFNFPAVTANLTQGRDRATSLAREIQTHILQTHGELNPVERFIIRISFRRDGKLRLMSGPRPHVPGVEYYPTSLPPPGQSEDDVPVIPIHLDPGHVPSSLFTRHKTSHRAEYNAARARVGFDDSVTFAQGRCCCRTNGE
;
A
#
# COMPACT_ATOMS: atom_id res chain seq x y z
N MET A 1 17.38 -26.13 -1.11
CA MET A 1 18.17 -25.79 0.09
C MET A 1 17.52 -24.58 0.74
N ALA A 2 16.95 -24.74 1.94
CA ALA A 2 16.32 -23.65 2.67
C ALA A 2 17.38 -22.96 3.53
N THR A 3 17.72 -21.71 3.21
CA THR A 3 18.60 -20.87 4.01
C THR A 3 17.86 -20.44 5.28
N PHE A 4 18.22 -21.04 6.41
CA PHE A 4 17.76 -20.61 7.73
C PHE A 4 18.44 -19.28 8.08
N LEU A 5 17.64 -18.22 8.26
CA LEU A 5 18.09 -16.98 8.88
C LEU A 5 18.41 -17.23 10.37
N PRO A 6 19.46 -16.60 10.92
CA PRO A 6 19.81 -16.76 12.33
C PRO A 6 18.69 -16.26 13.26
N PRO A 7 18.53 -16.87 14.46
CA PRO A 7 17.39 -16.61 15.36
C PRO A 7 17.32 -15.17 15.89
N ASN A 8 18.41 -14.39 15.82
CA ASN A 8 18.49 -13.01 16.28
C ASN A 8 17.95 -11.95 15.29
N LEU A 9 17.38 -12.38 14.17
CA LEU A 9 16.85 -11.51 13.11
C LEU A 9 15.34 -11.67 12.94
N GLN A 10 14.59 -12.00 14.02
CA GLN A 10 13.13 -11.89 14.00
C GLN A 10 12.74 -10.43 14.22
N PRO A 11 12.37 -9.67 13.18
CA PRO A 11 11.85 -8.34 13.37
C PRO A 11 10.53 -8.50 14.12
N PRO A 12 10.29 -7.69 15.16
CA PRO A 12 8.98 -7.67 15.76
C PRO A 12 7.95 -7.29 14.68
N LEU A 13 6.77 -7.92 14.72
CA LEU A 13 5.65 -7.61 13.82
C LEU A 13 5.33 -6.10 13.78
N SER A 14 5.71 -5.36 14.83
CA SER A 14 5.62 -3.90 14.92
C SER A 14 6.34 -3.15 13.81
N HIS A 15 7.30 -3.77 13.10
CA HIS A 15 8.02 -3.14 11.99
C HIS A 15 7.26 -3.15 10.66
N ILE A 16 6.17 -3.94 10.55
CA ILE A 16 5.32 -3.97 9.35
C ILE A 16 3.95 -3.40 9.72
N HIS A 17 3.78 -2.13 9.39
CA HIS A 17 2.59 -1.36 9.74
C HIS A 17 1.30 -2.05 9.26
N LEU A 18 0.42 -2.37 10.21
CA LEU A 18 -0.91 -2.96 9.98
C LEU A 18 -0.90 -4.31 9.24
N LEU A 19 0.14 -5.14 9.38
CA LEU A 19 0.20 -6.44 8.71
C LEU A 19 -0.99 -7.36 9.04
N PRO A 20 -1.42 -7.55 10.31
CA PRO A 20 -2.57 -8.41 10.62
C PRO A 20 -3.84 -7.93 9.91
N TYR A 21 -4.10 -6.61 9.93
CA TYR A 21 -5.22 -6.01 9.21
C TYR A 21 -5.13 -6.21 7.69
N GLY A 22 -3.92 -6.15 7.12
CA GLY A 22 -3.68 -6.48 5.72
C GLY A 22 -4.05 -7.93 5.38
N ILE A 23 -3.74 -8.88 6.28
CA ILE A 23 -4.10 -10.29 6.14
C ILE A 23 -5.62 -10.47 6.19
N ASP A 24 -6.30 -9.85 7.15
CA ASP A 24 -7.76 -9.92 7.28
C ASP A 24 -8.47 -9.40 6.02
N ARG A 25 -7.97 -8.29 5.46
CA ARG A 25 -8.49 -7.75 4.19
C ARG A 25 -8.26 -8.69 3.01
N LEU A 26 -7.13 -9.38 2.96
CA LEU A 26 -6.83 -10.37 1.92
C LEU A 26 -7.73 -11.61 2.08
N LEU A 27 -7.98 -12.08 3.29
CA LEU A 27 -8.91 -13.18 3.58
C LEU A 27 -10.34 -12.81 3.19
N ALA A 28 -10.81 -11.62 3.56
CA ALA A 28 -12.14 -11.13 3.18
C ALA A 28 -12.29 -11.04 1.65
N ALA A 29 -11.26 -10.56 0.94
CA ALA A 29 -11.26 -10.54 -0.52
C ALA A 29 -11.24 -11.96 -1.10
N ALA A 30 -10.40 -12.86 -0.59
CA ALA A 30 -10.33 -14.24 -1.05
C ALA A 30 -11.67 -14.97 -0.90
N ALA A 31 -12.36 -14.77 0.22
CA ALA A 31 -13.70 -15.30 0.43
C ALA A 31 -14.71 -14.72 -0.58
N ALA A 32 -14.74 -13.40 -0.76
CA ALA A 32 -15.66 -12.74 -1.68
C ALA A 32 -15.47 -13.14 -3.16
N PHE A 33 -14.22 -13.40 -3.58
CA PHE A 33 -13.89 -13.86 -4.93
C PHE A 33 -13.84 -15.38 -5.08
N ASN A 34 -14.14 -16.14 -4.01
CA ASN A 34 -14.06 -17.61 -3.97
C ASN A 34 -12.68 -18.15 -4.40
N PHE A 35 -11.61 -17.67 -3.76
CA PHE A 35 -10.22 -18.10 -4.01
C PHE A 35 -9.71 -19.02 -2.88
N PRO A 36 -10.12 -20.31 -2.86
CA PRO A 36 -9.82 -21.22 -1.75
C PRO A 36 -8.33 -21.44 -1.52
N ALA A 37 -7.52 -21.44 -2.58
CA ALA A 37 -6.06 -21.58 -2.48
C ALA A 37 -5.41 -20.41 -1.73
N VAL A 38 -5.95 -19.19 -1.88
CA VAL A 38 -5.47 -18.00 -1.16
C VAL A 38 -5.85 -18.08 0.31
N THR A 39 -7.11 -18.44 0.59
CA THR A 39 -7.58 -18.66 1.97
C THR A 39 -6.73 -19.71 2.67
N ALA A 40 -6.53 -20.87 2.05
CA ALA A 40 -5.71 -21.95 2.60
C ALA A 40 -4.28 -21.49 2.91
N ASN A 41 -3.65 -20.70 2.02
CA ASN A 41 -2.33 -20.14 2.27
C ASN A 41 -2.32 -19.17 3.47
N LEU A 42 -3.31 -18.29 3.56
CA LEU A 42 -3.40 -17.26 4.60
C LEU A 42 -3.82 -17.81 5.96
N THR A 43 -4.48 -18.98 6.01
CA THR A 43 -4.82 -19.68 7.25
C THR A 43 -3.84 -20.80 7.59
N GLN A 44 -2.75 -20.95 6.81
CA GLN A 44 -1.79 -22.02 7.03
C GLN A 44 -0.96 -21.75 8.30
N GLY A 45 -1.08 -22.66 9.27
CA GLY A 45 -0.36 -22.61 10.53
C GLY A 45 -0.97 -21.66 11.57
N ARG A 46 -0.54 -21.79 12.82
CA ARG A 46 -1.09 -21.00 13.95
C ARG A 46 -0.68 -19.53 13.93
N ASP A 47 0.38 -19.17 13.20
CA ASP A 47 0.93 -17.81 13.18
C ASP A 47 1.38 -17.41 11.76
N ARG A 48 0.38 -17.15 10.90
CA ARG A 48 0.62 -16.70 9.52
C ARG A 48 1.24 -15.31 9.49
N ALA A 49 0.83 -14.41 10.38
CA ALA A 49 1.33 -13.04 10.42
C ALA A 49 2.85 -13.00 10.58
N THR A 50 3.39 -13.75 11.56
CA THR A 50 4.84 -13.82 11.75
C THR A 50 5.54 -14.51 10.60
N SER A 51 4.96 -15.59 10.04
CA SER A 51 5.54 -16.27 8.89
C SER A 51 5.62 -15.33 7.66
N LEU A 52 4.56 -14.59 7.37
CA LEU A 52 4.52 -13.64 6.27
C LEU A 52 5.45 -12.45 6.51
N ALA A 53 5.59 -11.98 7.76
CA ALA A 53 6.55 -10.94 8.11
C ALA A 53 8.00 -11.36 7.80
N ARG A 54 8.36 -12.62 8.08
CA ARG A 54 9.67 -13.19 7.71
C ARG A 54 9.85 -13.28 6.20
N GLU A 55 8.82 -13.70 5.46
CA GLU A 55 8.85 -13.71 3.99
C GLU A 55 9.07 -12.30 3.41
N ILE A 56 8.41 -11.29 3.96
CA ILE A 56 8.58 -9.88 3.58
C ILE A 56 10.01 -9.40 3.86
N GLN A 57 10.53 -9.64 5.06
CA GLN A 57 11.89 -9.24 5.41
C GLN A 57 12.93 -9.92 4.52
N THR A 58 12.76 -11.22 4.27
CA THR A 58 13.63 -11.99 3.37
C THR A 58 13.60 -11.38 1.97
N HIS A 59 12.41 -11.04 1.47
CA HIS A 59 12.26 -10.37 0.18
C HIS A 59 12.96 -9.00 0.14
N ILE A 60 12.84 -8.18 1.19
CA ILE A 60 13.50 -6.87 1.24
C ILE A 60 15.03 -7.05 1.23
N LEU A 61 15.57 -7.93 2.07
CA LEU A 61 17.01 -8.22 2.12
C LEU A 61 17.55 -8.69 0.76
N GLN A 62 16.81 -9.57 0.08
CA GLN A 62 17.19 -10.08 -1.24
C GLN A 62 17.10 -9.01 -2.34
N THR A 63 16.18 -8.06 -2.22
CA THR A 63 15.90 -7.07 -3.27
C THR A 63 16.75 -5.81 -3.11
N HIS A 64 17.00 -5.36 -1.88
CA HIS A 64 17.64 -4.07 -1.57
C HIS A 64 18.98 -4.21 -0.84
N GLY A 65 19.38 -5.42 -0.42
CA GLY A 65 20.62 -5.64 0.32
C GLY A 65 20.44 -5.44 1.83
N GLU A 66 21.42 -4.81 2.47
CA GLU A 66 21.40 -4.61 3.92
C GLU A 66 20.29 -3.66 4.38
N LEU A 67 19.66 -3.97 5.51
CA LEU A 67 18.59 -3.14 6.07
C LEU A 67 19.17 -2.01 6.90
N ASN A 68 18.98 -0.76 6.46
CA ASN A 68 19.23 0.41 7.28
C ASN A 68 17.98 0.71 8.16
N PRO A 69 18.11 0.89 9.49
CA PRO A 69 17.00 1.21 10.40
C PRO A 69 16.23 2.49 10.05
N VAL A 70 16.82 3.41 9.30
CA VAL A 70 16.19 4.67 8.87
C VAL A 70 15.34 4.48 7.62
N GLU A 71 15.69 3.51 6.77
CA GLU A 71 14.99 3.29 5.52
C GLU A 71 13.58 2.73 5.75
N ARG A 72 12.68 3.12 4.86
CA ARG A 72 11.30 2.69 4.86
C ARG A 72 10.97 2.15 3.49
N PHE A 73 10.20 1.07 3.44
CA PHE A 73 9.81 0.43 2.19
C PHE A 73 8.30 0.44 2.05
N ILE A 74 7.83 0.63 0.83
CA ILE A 74 6.45 0.31 0.45
C ILE A 74 6.43 -1.14 0.00
N ILE A 75 5.69 -1.96 0.72
CA ILE A 75 5.52 -3.39 0.41
C ILE A 75 4.17 -3.60 -0.24
N ARG A 76 4.17 -4.25 -1.41
CA ARG A 76 2.98 -4.71 -2.09
C ARG A 76 2.89 -6.23 -1.98
N ILE A 77 1.90 -6.67 -1.21
CA ILE A 77 1.51 -8.06 -1.06
C ILE A 77 0.38 -8.33 -2.04
N SER A 78 0.50 -9.38 -2.86
CA SER A 78 -0.54 -9.77 -3.79
C SER A 78 -0.60 -11.28 -3.94
N PHE A 79 -1.81 -11.79 -4.18
CA PHE A 79 -2.03 -13.20 -4.45
C PHE A 79 -2.61 -13.39 -5.85
N ARG A 80 -2.16 -14.44 -6.52
CA ARG A 80 -2.82 -14.97 -7.71
C ARG A 80 -3.98 -15.89 -7.31
N ARG A 81 -4.87 -16.19 -8.26
CA ARG A 81 -6.02 -17.08 -8.04
C ARG A 81 -5.61 -18.49 -7.60
N ASP A 82 -4.42 -18.95 -7.99
CA ASP A 82 -3.83 -20.24 -7.63
C ASP A 82 -3.22 -20.26 -6.21
N GLY A 83 -3.39 -19.19 -5.42
CA GLY A 83 -2.83 -19.10 -4.07
C GLY A 83 -1.36 -18.68 -4.02
N LYS A 84 -0.70 -18.43 -5.16
CA LYS A 84 0.70 -18.01 -5.16
C LYS A 84 0.85 -16.57 -4.68
N LEU A 85 1.65 -16.41 -3.62
CA LEU A 85 2.08 -15.12 -3.10
C LEU A 85 3.08 -14.46 -4.06
N ARG A 86 2.89 -13.15 -4.28
CA ARG A 86 3.88 -12.27 -4.92
C ARG A 86 4.11 -11.06 -4.04
N LEU A 87 5.37 -10.85 -3.70
CA LEU A 87 5.87 -9.68 -3.00
C LEU A 87 6.56 -8.74 -3.98
N MET A 88 6.34 -7.44 -3.79
CA MET A 88 7.15 -6.38 -4.39
C MET A 88 7.48 -5.37 -3.30
N SER A 89 8.65 -4.76 -3.40
CA SER A 89 9.11 -3.74 -2.49
C SER A 89 9.78 -2.61 -3.25
N GLY A 90 9.66 -1.40 -2.74
CA GLY A 90 10.38 -0.23 -3.25
C GLY A 90 10.66 0.75 -2.11
N PRO A 91 11.74 1.54 -2.20
CA PRO A 91 12.05 2.54 -1.20
C PRO A 91 10.89 3.53 -1.10
N ARG A 92 10.48 3.86 0.12
CA ARG A 92 9.56 4.96 0.36
C ARG A 92 10.40 6.24 0.33
N PRO A 93 10.14 7.16 -0.62
CA PRO A 93 10.85 8.44 -0.64
C PRO A 93 10.69 9.12 0.71
N HIS A 94 11.81 9.50 1.33
CA HIS A 94 11.77 10.42 2.45
C HIS A 94 11.37 11.78 1.87
N VAL A 95 10.23 12.32 2.33
CA VAL A 95 9.79 13.67 1.99
C VAL A 95 10.04 14.50 3.25
N PRO A 96 11.15 15.27 3.31
CA PRO A 96 11.45 16.13 4.46
C PRO A 96 10.31 17.15 4.65
N GLY A 97 9.95 17.42 5.90
CA GLY A 97 9.01 18.50 6.25
C GLY A 97 7.51 18.18 6.12
N VAL A 98 7.13 16.94 5.81
CA VAL A 98 5.71 16.54 5.81
C VAL A 98 5.49 15.46 6.86
N GLU A 99 5.08 15.86 8.06
CA GLU A 99 4.35 14.94 8.94
C GLU A 99 3.00 14.66 8.28
N TYR A 100 2.89 13.51 7.59
CA TYR A 100 1.65 13.13 6.87
C TYR A 100 0.40 13.06 7.78
N TYR A 101 0.62 13.03 9.09
CA TYR A 101 -0.42 13.12 10.10
C TYR A 101 0.12 14.02 11.22
N PRO A 102 -0.60 15.08 11.60
CA PRO A 102 -0.18 15.90 12.71
C PRO A 102 -0.23 15.04 13.98
N THR A 103 0.81 15.14 14.82
CA THR A 103 0.89 14.42 16.10
C THR A 103 -0.11 14.96 17.13
N SER A 104 -0.66 16.15 16.90
CA SER A 104 -1.75 16.78 17.64
C SER A 104 -2.64 17.59 16.70
N LEU A 105 -3.95 17.64 16.93
CA LEU A 105 -4.81 18.55 16.19
C LEU A 105 -4.46 20.01 16.54
N PRO A 106 -4.37 20.93 15.57
CA PRO A 106 -4.17 22.33 15.89
C PRO A 106 -5.38 22.88 16.67
N PRO A 107 -5.17 23.88 17.56
CA PRO A 107 -6.27 24.56 18.24
C PRO A 107 -7.31 25.11 17.23
N PRO A 108 -8.60 25.18 17.60
CA PRO A 108 -9.62 25.75 16.74
C PRO A 108 -9.24 27.15 16.25
N GLY A 109 -9.18 27.34 14.93
CA GLY A 109 -8.84 28.63 14.31
C GLY A 109 -7.36 28.83 13.95
N GLN A 110 -6.48 27.85 14.20
CA GLN A 110 -5.11 27.84 13.69
C GLN A 110 -4.98 26.87 12.51
N SER A 111 -4.46 27.33 11.38
CA SER A 111 -4.00 26.48 10.28
C SER A 111 -2.52 26.14 10.50
N GLU A 112 -2.14 24.90 10.22
CA GLU A 112 -0.73 24.54 10.10
C GLU A 112 -0.26 24.95 8.71
N ASP A 113 0.53 26.03 8.62
CA ASP A 113 1.05 26.56 7.36
C ASP A 113 1.99 25.56 6.63
N ASP A 114 2.49 24.56 7.34
CA ASP A 114 3.43 23.55 6.84
C ASP A 114 2.77 22.25 6.32
N VAL A 115 1.44 22.13 6.38
CA VAL A 115 0.77 20.93 5.87
C VAL A 115 0.62 21.02 4.35
N PRO A 116 1.12 20.03 3.57
CA PRO A 116 0.97 20.05 2.14
C PRO A 116 -0.51 19.95 1.76
N VAL A 117 -0.98 20.96 1.04
CA VAL A 117 -2.33 20.97 0.45
C VAL A 117 -2.36 19.98 -0.71
N ILE A 118 -3.18 18.93 -0.57
CA ILE A 118 -3.42 17.95 -1.63
C ILE A 118 -4.66 18.40 -2.42
N PRO A 119 -4.53 18.78 -3.71
CA PRO A 119 -5.68 19.17 -4.50
C PRO A 119 -6.63 17.99 -4.71
N ILE A 120 -7.93 18.23 -4.54
CA ILE A 120 -8.98 17.24 -4.72
C ILE A 120 -9.73 17.57 -6.01
N HIS A 121 -9.83 16.57 -6.90
CA HIS A 121 -10.58 16.69 -8.15
C HIS A 121 -11.85 15.84 -8.06
N LEU A 122 -12.99 16.44 -8.42
CA LEU A 122 -14.25 15.71 -8.52
C LEU A 122 -14.32 14.99 -9.86
N ASP A 123 -14.43 13.67 -9.83
CA ASP A 123 -14.70 12.86 -11.02
C ASP A 123 -16.16 13.04 -11.45
N PRO A 124 -16.43 13.50 -12.69
CA PRO A 124 -17.81 13.65 -13.18
C PRO A 124 -18.47 12.31 -13.55
N GLY A 125 -17.72 11.21 -13.58
CA GLY A 125 -18.24 9.88 -13.90
C GLY A 125 -18.86 9.15 -12.71
N HIS A 126 -19.79 8.25 -13.00
CA HIS A 126 -20.31 7.29 -12.02
C HIS A 126 -19.48 6.00 -12.05
N VAL A 127 -19.12 5.48 -10.88
CA VAL A 127 -18.47 4.18 -10.71
C VAL A 127 -19.43 3.25 -9.97
N PRO A 128 -19.94 2.18 -10.60
CA PRO A 128 -20.88 1.27 -9.95
C PRO A 128 -20.21 0.51 -8.81
N SER A 129 -20.98 0.23 -7.75
CA SER A 129 -20.53 -0.64 -6.68
C SER A 129 -20.35 -2.08 -7.20
N SER A 130 -19.21 -2.68 -6.92
CA SER A 130 -18.85 -4.03 -7.35
C SER A 130 -17.84 -4.65 -6.37
N LEU A 131 -17.53 -5.94 -6.53
CA LEU A 131 -16.46 -6.56 -5.75
C LEU A 131 -15.09 -5.89 -6.01
N PHE A 132 -14.88 -5.36 -7.21
CA PHE A 132 -13.63 -4.68 -7.59
C PHE A 132 -13.51 -3.26 -7.03
N THR A 133 -14.63 -2.62 -6.67
CA THR A 133 -14.62 -1.35 -5.94
C THR A 133 -14.56 -1.56 -4.43
N ARG A 134 -15.18 -2.62 -3.91
CA ARG A 134 -15.13 -3.01 -2.50
C ARG A 134 -13.75 -3.52 -2.05
N HIS A 135 -13.08 -4.30 -2.89
CA HIS A 135 -11.80 -4.95 -2.55
C HIS A 135 -10.65 -4.41 -3.40
N LYS A 136 -9.44 -4.34 -2.81
CA LYS A 136 -8.25 -3.87 -3.53
C LYS A 136 -7.73 -4.95 -4.48
N THR A 137 -8.02 -4.80 -5.77
CA THR A 137 -7.57 -5.74 -6.83
C THR A 137 -6.57 -5.11 -7.81
N SER A 138 -5.96 -5.94 -8.66
CA SER A 138 -5.22 -5.49 -9.84
C SER A 138 -6.12 -5.04 -10.99
N HIS A 139 -7.38 -5.49 -11.02
CA HIS A 139 -8.40 -4.95 -11.93
C HIS A 139 -8.79 -3.55 -11.46
N ARG A 140 -8.39 -2.52 -12.22
CA ARG A 140 -8.51 -1.09 -11.84
C ARG A 140 -8.97 -0.20 -13.00
N ALA A 141 -9.61 -0.78 -14.02
CA ALA A 141 -10.01 -0.05 -15.22
C ALA A 141 -10.90 1.17 -14.89
N GLU A 142 -11.87 1.00 -13.99
CA GLU A 142 -12.76 2.08 -13.55
C GLU A 142 -12.00 3.23 -12.87
N TYR A 143 -11.05 2.92 -11.97
CA TYR A 143 -10.21 3.93 -11.31
C TYR A 143 -9.27 4.65 -12.29
N ASN A 144 -8.76 3.94 -13.29
CA ASN A 144 -7.92 4.53 -14.33
C ASN A 144 -8.74 5.46 -15.23
N ALA A 145 -9.97 5.07 -15.58
CA ALA A 145 -10.89 5.91 -16.33
C ALA A 145 -11.30 7.17 -15.53
N ALA A 146 -11.55 7.04 -14.22
CA ALA A 146 -11.82 8.17 -13.33
C ALA A 146 -10.66 9.16 -13.30
N ARG A 147 -9.42 8.66 -13.15
CA ARG A 147 -8.20 9.47 -13.22
C ARG A 147 -8.08 10.20 -14.56
N ALA A 148 -8.29 9.50 -15.67
CA ALA A 148 -8.18 10.10 -17.00
C ALA A 148 -9.20 11.24 -17.22
N ARG A 149 -10.43 11.12 -16.71
CA ARG A 149 -11.47 12.16 -16.84
C ARG A 149 -11.12 13.48 -16.17
N VAL A 150 -10.30 13.45 -15.13
CA VAL A 150 -9.80 14.65 -14.43
C VAL A 150 -8.38 15.05 -14.87
N GLY A 151 -7.87 14.47 -15.97
CA GLY A 151 -6.58 14.81 -16.55
C GLY A 151 -5.38 14.11 -15.90
N PHE A 152 -5.59 13.07 -15.09
CA PHE A 152 -4.51 12.22 -14.58
C PHE A 152 -4.25 11.05 -15.51
N ASP A 153 -3.08 11.02 -16.14
CA ASP A 153 -2.57 9.85 -16.85
C ASP A 153 -1.36 9.23 -16.12
N ASP A 154 -0.73 8.22 -16.75
CA ASP A 154 0.43 7.51 -16.20
C ASP A 154 1.72 8.37 -16.19
N SER A 155 1.72 9.53 -16.85
CA SER A 155 2.85 10.48 -16.85
C SER A 155 2.85 11.40 -15.62
N VAL A 156 1.72 11.50 -14.90
CA VAL A 156 1.63 12.30 -13.69
C VAL A 156 2.38 11.59 -12.55
N THR A 157 3.57 12.10 -12.24
CA THR A 157 4.39 11.56 -11.15
C THR A 157 3.73 11.86 -9.80
N PHE A 158 3.48 10.81 -9.02
CA PHE A 158 2.97 10.95 -7.64
C PHE A 158 3.93 11.71 -6.72
N ALA A 159 5.20 11.82 -7.11
CA ALA A 159 6.30 12.32 -6.29
C ALA A 159 6.39 13.85 -6.23
N GLN A 160 5.62 14.59 -7.01
CA GLN A 160 5.55 16.04 -6.94
C GLN A 160 4.10 16.42 -6.77
N GLY A 161 3.67 16.73 -5.54
CA GLY A 161 2.33 17.25 -5.21
C GLY A 161 1.91 18.54 -5.94
N ARG A 162 2.57 18.89 -7.05
CA ARG A 162 2.12 19.85 -8.05
C ARG A 162 1.32 19.08 -9.09
N CYS A 163 0.06 18.82 -8.77
CA CYS A 163 -0.92 18.66 -9.84
C CYS A 163 -1.00 20.03 -10.54
N CYS A 164 -0.44 20.13 -11.75
CA CYS A 164 -0.49 21.33 -12.55
C CYS A 164 -1.95 21.76 -12.73
N CYS A 165 -2.37 22.75 -11.96
CA CYS A 165 -3.54 23.54 -12.31
C CYS A 165 -3.18 24.27 -13.59
N ARG A 166 -3.58 23.74 -14.75
CA ARG A 166 -3.81 24.62 -15.91
C ARG A 166 -4.98 25.51 -15.52
N THR A 167 -4.68 26.72 -15.08
CA THR A 167 -5.62 27.82 -15.12
C THR A 167 -5.88 28.11 -16.59
N ASN A 168 -6.94 27.52 -17.16
CA ASN A 168 -7.49 28.01 -18.41
C ASN A 168 -8.36 29.23 -18.07
N GLY A 169 -7.93 30.41 -18.53
CA GLY A 169 -8.77 31.60 -18.64
C GLY A 169 -8.34 32.76 -17.75
N GLU A 170 -7.39 33.56 -18.24
CA GLU A 170 -7.66 34.91 -18.79
C GLU A 170 -6.78 35.12 -20.03
#